data_AF-A0A949T3P2-F1
#
_entry.id   AF-A0A949T3P2-F1
#
_cell.length_a   1.000
_cell.length_b   1.000
_cell.length_c   1.000
_cell.angle_alpha   90.00
_cell.angle_beta   90.00
_cell.angle_gamma   90.00
#
_symmetry.space_group_name_H-M   'P 1'
#
loop_
_entity.id
_entity.type
_entity.pdbx_description
1 polymer ?
#
loop_
_entity_poly.entity_id
_entity_poly.type
_entity_poly.pdbx_seq_one_letter_code
_entity_poly.pdbx_strand_id
1 'polypeptide(L)'
;MSELIHALNRIVNWLKNHPSEKYASVDVLQPGLSYEEIDRRVADLPFKLPKEVYELYQWRNGTCEGEEERARFFNGLFFLSLEAALDKYEELLEEFEDFIEDDYLVESKDYSEKSDFWDVMWFPLFCSIFIDEPSFYLVKGDSEGNIYPDIFYSNPYDYHCKEFNSLAEMMLLIAKSYESKADLQVNKPTAKYFYQMSSSRNLTNLNNAFDRILIYLEEHENLNNARFESLKFGLSYEEIIEKIKDLPLCFPTEVIELYRWGNGTWKGEELYGRFFNNYTFLSLEAALEIYNLYATSWLESRYRTNLPYLNDDNLRWRNLRWNKRWFPIMEDLDGKGLLVIVLNQQQIETSPILDIFWEDIDGEPDIIYPNLTKMIQAEAELYEAGYYLPRKNREIDYEAVKCIRQKYQEIPMRVWRE
;
A
#
# COMPACT_ATOMS: atom_id res chain seq x y z
N MET A 1 6.14 -27.10 -18.17
CA MET A 1 6.46 -26.49 -16.86
C MET A 1 5.70 -25.19 -16.82
N SER A 2 4.85 -24.97 -15.82
CA SER A 2 4.08 -23.73 -15.68
C SER A 2 4.99 -22.54 -15.33
N GLU A 3 4.47 -21.33 -15.49
CA GLU A 3 5.19 -20.11 -15.14
C GLU A 3 5.52 -20.03 -13.64
N LEU A 4 4.60 -20.50 -12.79
CA LEU A 4 4.81 -20.62 -11.35
C LEU A 4 6.03 -21.49 -11.03
N ILE A 5 6.08 -22.72 -11.54
CA ILE A 5 7.21 -23.63 -11.30
C ILE A 5 8.52 -23.07 -11.87
N HIS A 6 8.45 -22.38 -13.01
CA HIS A 6 9.62 -21.71 -13.57
C HIS A 6 10.16 -20.61 -12.65
N ALA A 7 9.28 -19.77 -12.09
CA ALA A 7 9.62 -18.72 -11.14
C ALA A 7 10.20 -19.27 -9.83
N LEU A 8 9.56 -20.29 -9.25
CA LEU A 8 10.02 -20.96 -8.03
C LEU A 8 11.42 -21.58 -8.21
N ASN A 9 11.66 -22.21 -9.35
CA ASN A 9 12.99 -22.76 -9.66
C ASN A 9 14.05 -21.67 -9.84
N ARG A 10 13.69 -20.49 -10.36
CA ARG A 10 14.61 -19.34 -10.43
C ARG A 10 14.98 -18.85 -9.02
N ILE A 11 14.00 -18.69 -8.14
CA ILE A 11 14.22 -18.32 -6.73
C ILE A 11 15.17 -19.34 -6.06
N VAL A 12 14.83 -20.63 -6.12
CA VAL A 12 15.63 -21.70 -5.51
C VAL A 12 17.06 -21.75 -6.07
N ASN A 13 17.21 -21.67 -7.39
CA ASN A 13 18.53 -21.67 -8.01
C ASN A 13 19.35 -20.46 -7.59
N TRP A 14 18.70 -19.30 -7.46
CA TRP A 14 19.36 -18.10 -6.97
C TRP A 14 19.81 -18.29 -5.51
N LEU A 15 18.94 -18.74 -4.61
CA LEU A 15 19.24 -18.97 -3.20
C LEU A 15 20.41 -19.96 -3.00
N LYS A 16 20.41 -21.06 -3.77
CA LYS A 16 21.51 -22.06 -3.74
C LYS A 16 22.87 -21.48 -4.14
N ASN A 17 22.88 -20.50 -5.04
CA ASN A 17 24.11 -19.87 -5.52
C ASN A 17 24.56 -18.69 -4.63
N HIS A 18 23.77 -18.30 -3.63
CA HIS A 18 24.06 -17.19 -2.71
C HIS A 18 23.93 -17.64 -1.24
N PRO A 19 24.78 -18.59 -0.77
CA PRO A 19 24.65 -19.19 0.56
C PRO A 19 24.96 -18.24 1.73
N SER A 20 25.45 -17.03 1.47
CA SER A 20 25.57 -15.96 2.48
C SER A 20 24.20 -15.46 2.96
N GLU A 21 23.14 -15.69 2.18
CA GLU A 21 21.76 -15.46 2.59
C GLU A 21 21.34 -16.53 3.62
N LYS A 22 21.69 -16.25 4.88
CA LYS A 22 21.59 -17.17 6.02
C LYS A 22 20.17 -17.69 6.30
N TYR A 23 19.14 -17.10 5.70
CA TYR A 23 17.75 -17.22 6.16
C TYR A 23 16.80 -17.94 5.18
N ALA A 24 17.29 -18.40 4.03
CA ALA A 24 16.46 -19.00 2.98
C ALA A 24 17.04 -20.33 2.48
N SER A 25 17.16 -21.30 3.39
CA SER A 25 17.66 -22.63 3.08
C SER A 25 16.60 -23.43 2.33
N VAL A 26 16.87 -23.79 1.08
CA VAL A 26 15.97 -24.64 0.27
C VAL A 26 15.86 -26.06 0.84
N ASP A 27 16.82 -26.48 1.66
CA ASP A 27 16.91 -27.84 2.20
C ASP A 27 15.87 -28.12 3.30
N VAL A 28 15.24 -27.08 3.85
CA VAL A 28 14.17 -27.20 4.87
C VAL A 28 12.78 -27.32 4.25
N LEU A 29 12.67 -27.22 2.92
CA LEU A 29 11.41 -27.41 2.23
C LEU A 29 11.08 -28.89 2.11
N GLN A 30 9.87 -29.24 2.51
CA GLN A 30 9.39 -30.62 2.49
C GLN A 30 9.20 -31.10 1.04
N PRO A 31 9.36 -32.41 0.76
CA PRO A 31 9.03 -32.98 -0.54
C PRO A 31 7.62 -32.60 -0.99
N GLY A 32 7.43 -32.41 -2.29
CA GLY A 32 6.11 -32.11 -2.85
C GLY A 32 5.15 -33.29 -2.69
N LEU A 33 3.87 -32.96 -2.60
CA LEU A 33 2.77 -33.92 -2.46
C LEU A 33 2.28 -34.40 -3.84
N SER A 34 1.66 -35.57 -3.90
CA SER A 34 0.87 -35.97 -5.07
C SER A 34 -0.45 -35.19 -5.14
N TYR A 35 -1.06 -35.17 -6.32
CA TYR A 35 -2.37 -34.54 -6.49
C TYR A 35 -3.42 -35.18 -5.57
N GLU A 36 -3.42 -36.50 -5.49
CA GLU A 36 -4.36 -37.30 -4.68
C GLU A 36 -4.16 -37.11 -3.18
N GLU A 37 -2.95 -36.79 -2.74
CA GLU A 37 -2.68 -36.43 -1.34
C GLU A 37 -3.20 -35.05 -1.00
N ILE A 38 -2.99 -34.05 -1.88
CA ILE A 38 -3.54 -32.70 -1.70
C ILE A 38 -5.06 -32.78 -1.69
N ASP A 39 -5.65 -33.39 -2.72
CA ASP A 39 -7.11 -33.49 -2.91
C ASP A 39 -7.81 -34.13 -1.71
N ARG A 40 -7.22 -35.19 -1.14
CA ARG A 40 -7.75 -35.85 0.06
C ARG A 40 -7.71 -34.95 1.29
N ARG A 41 -6.65 -34.16 1.46
CA ARG A 41 -6.44 -33.33 2.65
C ARG A 41 -7.32 -32.08 2.64
N VAL A 42 -7.62 -31.55 1.46
CA VAL A 42 -8.42 -30.32 1.29
C VAL A 42 -9.89 -30.61 1.01
N ALA A 43 -10.30 -31.88 1.10
CA ALA A 43 -11.65 -32.33 0.79
C ALA A 43 -12.73 -31.73 1.70
N ASP A 44 -12.35 -31.36 2.93
CA ASP A 44 -13.26 -30.81 3.93
C ASP A 44 -13.35 -29.27 3.86
N LEU A 45 -12.54 -28.61 3.01
CA LEU A 45 -12.68 -27.17 2.77
C LEU A 45 -14.03 -26.86 2.10
N PRO A 46 -14.68 -25.72 2.46
CA PRO A 46 -15.95 -25.32 1.85
C PRO A 46 -15.80 -24.81 0.41
N PHE A 47 -14.58 -24.83 -0.14
CA PHE A 47 -14.22 -24.39 -1.48
C PHE A 47 -13.15 -25.28 -2.08
N LYS A 48 -12.91 -25.09 -3.37
CA LYS A 48 -11.80 -25.72 -4.08
C LYS A 48 -10.61 -24.79 -4.13
N LEU A 49 -9.43 -25.37 -3.90
CA LEU A 49 -8.19 -24.64 -4.10
C LEU A 49 -7.91 -24.45 -5.60
N PRO A 50 -7.42 -23.27 -5.98
CA PRO A 50 -6.99 -22.97 -7.35
C PRO A 50 -5.89 -23.91 -7.84
N LYS A 51 -5.80 -24.10 -9.16
CA LYS A 51 -4.80 -25.00 -9.76
C LYS A 51 -3.35 -24.64 -9.37
N GLU A 52 -3.02 -23.35 -9.31
CA GLU A 52 -1.69 -22.90 -8.93
C GLU A 52 -1.29 -23.32 -7.50
N VAL A 53 -2.26 -23.47 -6.60
CA VAL A 53 -2.01 -23.98 -5.24
C VAL A 53 -1.64 -25.46 -5.26
N TYR A 54 -2.32 -26.27 -6.07
CA TYR A 54 -1.91 -27.66 -6.30
C TYR A 54 -0.50 -27.72 -6.89
N GLU A 55 -0.19 -26.91 -7.90
CA GLU A 55 1.16 -26.87 -8.50
C GLU A 55 2.24 -26.47 -7.46
N LEU A 56 1.93 -25.52 -6.58
CA LEU A 56 2.82 -25.10 -5.49
C LEU A 56 3.11 -26.25 -4.51
N TYR A 57 2.08 -26.93 -4.02
CA TYR A 57 2.24 -28.05 -3.07
C TYR A 57 2.81 -29.33 -3.72
N GLN A 58 2.57 -29.55 -5.00
CA GLN A 58 3.24 -30.61 -5.77
C GLN A 58 4.73 -30.36 -5.96
N TRP A 59 5.15 -29.09 -5.94
CA TRP A 59 6.54 -28.72 -6.01
C TRP A 59 7.27 -28.92 -4.67
N ARG A 60 6.72 -28.38 -3.58
CA ARG A 60 7.19 -28.55 -2.19
C ARG A 60 6.03 -28.43 -1.22
N ASN A 61 6.03 -29.22 -0.14
CA ASN A 61 5.01 -29.13 0.91
C ASN A 61 5.38 -28.13 2.01
N GLY A 62 5.67 -26.89 1.63
CA GLY A 62 6.06 -25.86 2.59
C GLY A 62 7.32 -26.18 3.39
N THR A 63 7.42 -25.54 4.54
CA THR A 63 8.54 -25.57 5.48
C THR A 63 8.32 -26.65 6.54
N CYS A 64 9.38 -27.30 7.02
CA CYS A 64 9.31 -28.15 8.21
C CYS A 64 9.02 -27.31 9.48
N GLU A 65 8.14 -27.80 10.33
CA GLU A 65 7.88 -27.19 11.64
C GLU A 65 9.17 -27.00 12.45
N GLY A 66 9.36 -25.81 13.03
CA GLY A 66 10.56 -25.42 13.78
C GLY A 66 11.74 -24.93 12.93
N GLU A 67 11.62 -24.92 11.60
CA GLU A 67 12.65 -24.43 10.67
C GLU A 67 12.25 -23.09 10.01
N GLU A 68 11.21 -22.41 10.50
CA GLU A 68 10.63 -21.18 9.93
C GLU A 68 11.68 -20.07 9.80
N GLU A 69 12.54 -19.92 10.80
CA GLU A 69 13.64 -18.94 10.78
C GLU A 69 14.64 -19.17 9.64
N ARG A 70 14.77 -20.41 9.18
CA ARG A 70 15.70 -20.82 8.13
C ARG A 70 15.03 -20.94 6.76
N ALA A 71 13.70 -20.77 6.69
CA ALA A 71 12.89 -20.97 5.50
C ALA A 71 12.24 -19.68 5.00
N ARG A 72 12.85 -18.52 5.25
CA ARG A 72 12.36 -17.21 4.82
C ARG A 72 12.43 -17.13 3.30
N PHE A 73 11.33 -17.46 2.65
CA PHE A 73 11.26 -17.64 1.21
C PHE A 73 11.32 -16.29 0.47
N PHE A 74 10.71 -15.25 1.06
CA PHE A 74 10.82 -13.83 0.69
C PHE A 74 10.27 -12.97 1.84
N ASN A 75 10.79 -11.76 2.06
CA ASN A 75 10.28 -10.79 3.07
C ASN A 75 10.12 -11.32 4.52
N GLY A 76 10.87 -12.35 4.91
CA GLY A 76 10.69 -12.96 6.24
C GLY A 76 9.44 -13.83 6.39
N LEU A 77 8.75 -14.08 5.29
CA LEU A 77 7.64 -15.01 5.20
C LEU A 77 8.16 -16.41 4.90
N PHE A 78 7.56 -17.40 5.54
CA PHE A 78 7.82 -18.80 5.24
C PHE A 78 6.61 -19.43 4.57
N PHE A 79 6.89 -20.41 3.72
CA PHE A 79 5.86 -21.17 3.01
C PHE A 79 5.27 -22.23 3.95
N LEU A 80 3.97 -22.16 4.24
CA LEU A 80 3.27 -23.10 5.10
C LEU A 80 3.20 -24.48 4.45
N SER A 81 3.42 -25.54 5.23
CA SER A 81 3.02 -26.89 4.80
C SER A 81 1.50 -26.94 4.62
N LEU A 82 0.99 -27.89 3.83
CA LEU A 82 -0.46 -27.97 3.62
C LEU A 82 -1.19 -28.21 4.94
N GLU A 83 -0.61 -29.01 5.83
CA GLU A 83 -1.11 -29.23 7.19
C GLU A 83 -1.15 -27.93 7.99
N ALA A 84 -0.05 -27.18 8.06
CA ALA A 84 -0.01 -25.93 8.82
C ALA A 84 -0.94 -24.86 8.23
N ALA A 85 -1.15 -24.87 6.91
CA ALA A 85 -2.11 -23.99 6.25
C ALA A 85 -3.57 -24.33 6.59
N LEU A 86 -3.89 -25.62 6.72
CA LEU A 86 -5.21 -26.08 7.17
C LEU A 86 -5.44 -25.74 8.63
N ASP A 87 -4.48 -26.03 9.51
CA ASP A 87 -4.56 -25.69 10.94
C ASP A 87 -4.75 -24.18 11.11
N LYS A 88 -3.98 -23.37 10.37
CA LYS A 88 -4.10 -21.91 10.39
C LYS A 88 -5.44 -21.41 9.84
N TYR A 89 -5.97 -22.07 8.81
CA TYR A 89 -7.30 -21.74 8.28
C TYR A 89 -8.40 -22.00 9.32
N GLU A 90 -8.32 -23.11 10.06
CA GLU A 90 -9.26 -23.42 11.15
C GLU A 90 -9.14 -22.39 12.29
N GLU A 91 -7.93 -22.05 12.72
CA GLU A 91 -7.69 -20.99 13.74
C GLU A 91 -8.32 -19.65 13.32
N LEU A 92 -8.11 -19.23 12.06
CA LEU A 92 -8.67 -17.97 11.54
C LEU A 92 -10.20 -18.00 11.44
N LEU A 93 -10.80 -19.18 11.21
CA LEU A 93 -12.26 -19.33 11.28
C LEU A 93 -12.78 -19.22 12.70
N GLU A 94 -12.13 -19.85 13.68
CA GLU A 94 -12.52 -19.76 15.09
C GLU A 94 -12.43 -18.31 15.60
N GLU A 95 -11.33 -17.60 15.31
CA GLU A 95 -11.17 -16.18 15.66
C GLU A 95 -12.26 -15.30 15.02
N PHE A 96 -12.66 -15.61 13.79
CA PHE A 96 -13.73 -14.90 13.09
C PHE A 96 -15.11 -15.17 13.71
N GLU A 97 -15.40 -16.41 14.11
CA GLU A 97 -16.63 -16.78 14.81
C GLU A 97 -16.72 -16.08 16.18
N ASP A 98 -15.64 -16.08 16.96
CA ASP A 98 -15.55 -15.39 18.25
C ASP A 98 -15.78 -13.88 18.09
N PHE A 99 -15.19 -13.27 17.06
CA PHE A 99 -15.39 -11.86 16.74
C PHE A 99 -16.86 -11.53 16.43
N ILE A 100 -17.57 -12.41 15.71
CA ILE A 100 -19.00 -12.25 15.43
C ILE A 100 -19.85 -12.38 16.70
N GLU A 101 -19.48 -13.26 17.62
CA GLU A 101 -20.24 -13.48 18.87
C GLU A 101 -20.08 -12.32 19.87
N ASP A 102 -18.89 -11.73 19.97
CA ASP A 102 -18.60 -10.64 20.91
C ASP A 102 -19.11 -9.27 20.45
N ASP A 103 -19.14 -9.01 19.13
CA ASP A 103 -19.62 -7.73 18.60
C ASP A 103 -21.17 -7.70 18.55
N TYR A 104 -21.77 -7.20 19.64
CA TYR A 104 -23.21 -7.01 19.92
C TYR A 104 -24.00 -6.16 18.87
N LEU A 105 -23.54 -6.03 17.63
CA LEU A 105 -24.22 -5.39 16.50
C LEU A 105 -25.13 -6.36 15.71
N VAL A 106 -25.76 -7.30 16.42
CA VAL A 106 -26.64 -8.39 15.94
C VAL A 106 -27.99 -7.91 15.36
N GLU A 107 -28.14 -6.64 14.98
CA GLU A 107 -29.40 -6.16 14.37
C GLU A 107 -29.38 -6.09 12.83
N SER A 108 -28.23 -6.23 12.15
CA SER A 108 -28.22 -6.35 10.68
C SER A 108 -27.95 -7.79 10.22
N LYS A 109 -29.01 -8.53 9.89
CA LYS A 109 -28.99 -9.91 9.35
C LYS A 109 -28.38 -10.06 7.95
N ASP A 110 -27.76 -9.03 7.40
CA ASP A 110 -27.17 -9.06 6.06
C ASP A 110 -25.65 -9.22 6.16
N TYR A 111 -25.22 -10.47 6.40
CA TYR A 111 -23.81 -10.85 6.55
C TYR A 111 -23.01 -10.76 5.25
N SER A 112 -23.67 -10.65 4.09
CA SER A 112 -22.97 -10.57 2.79
C SER A 112 -22.31 -9.22 2.50
N GLU A 113 -22.62 -8.17 3.27
CA GLU A 113 -22.11 -6.81 3.01
C GLU A 113 -21.05 -6.33 4.04
N LYS A 114 -20.71 -7.11 5.08
CA LYS A 114 -20.00 -6.56 6.26
C LYS A 114 -18.70 -7.22 6.72
N SER A 115 -18.27 -8.35 6.17
CA SER A 115 -16.97 -8.90 6.57
C SER A 115 -15.86 -8.41 5.64
N ASP A 116 -15.47 -7.15 5.78
CA ASP A 116 -14.18 -6.68 5.25
C ASP A 116 -12.99 -7.34 6.00
N PHE A 117 -13.26 -8.08 7.07
CA PHE A 117 -12.28 -8.65 7.99
C PHE A 117 -11.86 -10.08 7.68
N TRP A 118 -12.71 -10.90 7.05
CA TRP A 118 -12.34 -12.26 6.65
C TRP A 118 -13.32 -12.81 5.61
N ASP A 119 -12.81 -13.46 4.57
CA ASP A 119 -13.59 -14.26 3.64
C ASP A 119 -13.33 -15.73 3.96
N VAL A 120 -14.40 -16.49 4.24
CA VAL A 120 -14.31 -17.96 4.48
C VAL A 120 -13.71 -18.72 3.30
N MET A 121 -13.55 -18.08 2.14
CA MET A 121 -12.87 -18.64 0.97
C MET A 121 -11.36 -18.35 0.94
N TRP A 122 -10.81 -17.61 1.91
CA TRP A 122 -9.38 -17.31 1.96
C TRP A 122 -8.59 -18.44 2.62
N PHE A 123 -7.54 -18.88 1.94
CA PHE A 123 -6.66 -19.94 2.39
C PHE A 123 -5.24 -19.42 2.55
N PRO A 124 -4.60 -19.57 3.73
CA PRO A 124 -3.26 -19.04 3.96
C PRO A 124 -2.19 -19.89 3.28
N LEU A 125 -1.25 -19.24 2.60
CA LEU A 125 -0.13 -19.93 1.92
C LEU A 125 1.22 -19.56 2.52
N PHE A 126 1.43 -18.29 2.83
CA PHE A 126 2.66 -17.78 3.42
C PHE A 126 2.33 -17.02 4.70
N CYS A 127 3.18 -17.18 5.71
CA CYS A 127 2.99 -16.58 7.03
C CYS A 127 4.28 -15.88 7.48
N SER A 128 4.14 -14.79 8.22
CA SER A 128 5.26 -14.11 8.88
C SER A 128 5.64 -14.83 10.18
N ILE A 129 6.91 -14.72 10.58
CA ILE A 129 7.44 -15.36 11.80
C ILE A 129 7.03 -14.58 13.08
N PHE A 130 6.44 -13.39 12.95
CA PHE A 130 6.06 -12.59 14.10
C PHE A 130 4.88 -13.23 14.83
N ILE A 131 5.18 -13.72 16.05
CA ILE A 131 4.28 -14.58 16.84
C ILE A 131 3.04 -13.82 17.31
N ASP A 132 3.21 -12.55 17.64
CA ASP A 132 2.13 -11.77 18.24
C ASP A 132 1.09 -11.34 17.20
N GLU A 133 1.51 -11.13 15.95
CA GLU A 133 0.74 -10.48 14.89
C GLU A 133 1.18 -11.00 13.51
N PRO A 134 0.75 -12.22 13.13
CA PRO A 134 1.19 -12.82 11.89
C PRO A 134 0.53 -12.11 10.69
N SER A 135 1.34 -11.69 9.71
CA SER A 135 0.84 -11.34 8.39
C SER A 135 0.82 -12.55 7.46
N PHE A 136 -0.13 -12.55 6.52
CA PHE A 136 -0.38 -13.66 5.61
C PHE A 136 -0.44 -13.21 4.16
N TYR A 137 0.02 -14.09 3.28
CA TYR A 137 -0.48 -14.12 1.91
C TYR A 137 -1.52 -15.21 1.77
N LEU A 138 -2.72 -14.78 1.38
CA LEU A 138 -3.91 -15.59 1.26
C LEU A 138 -4.25 -15.78 -0.22
N VAL A 139 -4.84 -16.93 -0.53
CA VAL A 139 -5.41 -17.22 -1.83
C VAL A 139 -6.91 -17.38 -1.70
N LYS A 140 -7.68 -16.77 -2.60
CA LYS A 140 -9.13 -16.96 -2.61
C LYS A 140 -9.50 -18.21 -3.40
N GLY A 141 -10.10 -19.18 -2.72
CA GLY A 141 -10.76 -20.32 -3.33
C GLY A 141 -12.10 -19.96 -3.95
N ASP A 142 -12.69 -20.92 -4.67
CA ASP A 142 -14.01 -20.79 -5.26
C ASP A 142 -14.70 -22.15 -5.41
N SER A 143 -15.95 -22.16 -5.91
CA SER A 143 -16.71 -23.40 -6.10
C SER A 143 -16.22 -24.25 -7.28
N GLU A 144 -15.55 -23.64 -8.26
CA GLU A 144 -15.20 -24.28 -9.53
C GLU A 144 -13.72 -24.70 -9.62
N GLY A 145 -12.86 -24.17 -8.75
CA GLY A 145 -11.41 -24.32 -8.80
C GLY A 145 -10.79 -23.42 -9.87
N ASN A 146 -10.87 -22.10 -9.70
CA ASN A 146 -10.31 -21.14 -10.68
C ASN A 146 -8.84 -21.46 -11.02
N ILE A 147 -8.45 -21.18 -12.25
CA ILE A 147 -7.09 -21.46 -12.73
C ILE A 147 -6.09 -20.46 -12.13
N TYR A 148 -6.49 -19.20 -12.00
CA TYR A 148 -5.64 -18.10 -11.55
C TYR A 148 -6.30 -17.40 -10.37
N PRO A 149 -5.75 -17.56 -9.16
CA PRO A 149 -6.35 -16.93 -8.01
C PRO A 149 -5.79 -15.55 -7.74
N ASP A 150 -6.68 -14.66 -7.31
CA ASP A 150 -6.30 -13.42 -6.67
C ASP A 150 -5.55 -13.73 -5.37
N ILE A 151 -4.41 -13.07 -5.19
CA ILE A 151 -3.58 -13.17 -4.00
C ILE A 151 -3.80 -11.93 -3.17
N PHE A 152 -4.13 -12.17 -1.91
CA PHE A 152 -4.40 -11.12 -0.93
C PHE A 152 -3.26 -11.09 0.08
N TYR A 153 -2.91 -9.90 0.53
CA TYR A 153 -2.08 -9.72 1.72
C TYR A 153 -2.98 -9.31 2.88
N SER A 154 -2.71 -9.90 4.05
CA SER A 154 -3.41 -9.66 5.29
C SER A 154 -2.41 -9.35 6.40
N ASN A 155 -2.69 -8.31 7.17
CA ASN A 155 -1.94 -7.91 8.36
C ASN A 155 -2.98 -7.59 9.46
N PRO A 156 -2.75 -7.97 10.73
CA PRO A 156 -3.67 -7.70 11.85
C PRO A 156 -4.16 -6.24 11.98
N TYR A 157 -3.45 -5.27 11.40
CA TYR A 157 -3.82 -3.86 11.47
C TYR A 157 -4.51 -3.29 10.24
N ASP A 158 -4.55 -4.04 9.13
CA ASP A 158 -4.94 -3.50 7.83
C ASP A 158 -6.08 -4.29 7.17
N TYR A 159 -6.69 -3.67 6.18
CA TYR A 159 -7.66 -4.30 5.32
C TYR A 159 -6.96 -5.28 4.39
N HIS A 160 -7.61 -6.41 4.13
CA HIS A 160 -7.12 -7.38 3.17
C HIS A 160 -7.10 -6.77 1.78
N CYS A 161 -5.92 -6.73 1.19
CA CYS A 161 -5.70 -6.07 -0.09
C CYS A 161 -5.30 -7.10 -1.14
N LYS A 162 -5.94 -7.03 -2.30
CA LYS A 162 -5.48 -7.80 -3.46
C LYS A 162 -4.15 -7.23 -3.93
N GLU A 163 -3.08 -8.01 -3.83
CA GLU A 163 -1.74 -7.60 -4.28
C GLU A 163 -1.38 -8.17 -5.65
N PHE A 164 -1.82 -9.39 -5.97
CA PHE A 164 -1.47 -10.05 -7.23
C PHE A 164 -2.68 -10.74 -7.86
N ASN A 165 -2.66 -10.93 -9.18
CA ASN A 165 -3.71 -11.64 -9.91
C ASN A 165 -3.45 -13.16 -10.02
N SER A 166 -2.28 -13.63 -9.58
CA SER A 166 -1.89 -15.05 -9.57
C SER A 166 -0.67 -15.30 -8.68
N LEU A 167 -0.48 -16.54 -8.24
CA LEU A 167 0.78 -16.98 -7.62
C LEU A 167 1.94 -16.90 -8.61
N ALA A 168 1.70 -17.21 -9.89
CA ALA A 168 2.74 -17.10 -10.90
C ALA A 168 3.29 -15.67 -11.01
N GLU A 169 2.42 -14.66 -11.05
CA GLU A 169 2.81 -13.24 -11.07
C GLU A 169 3.64 -12.87 -9.85
N MET A 170 3.13 -13.20 -8.65
CA MET A 170 3.80 -12.96 -7.38
C MET A 170 5.21 -13.58 -7.37
N MET A 171 5.33 -14.87 -7.69
CA MET A 171 6.62 -15.58 -7.68
C MET A 171 7.57 -15.10 -8.77
N LEU A 172 7.07 -14.71 -9.95
CA LEU A 172 7.90 -14.13 -11.01
C LEU A 172 8.51 -12.80 -10.58
N LEU A 173 7.74 -11.98 -9.86
CA LEU A 173 8.23 -10.71 -9.32
C LEU A 173 9.30 -10.93 -8.25
N ILE A 174 9.08 -11.86 -7.32
CA ILE A 174 10.06 -12.26 -6.31
C ILE A 174 11.34 -12.80 -6.97
N ALA A 175 11.22 -13.69 -7.96
CA ALA A 175 12.37 -14.24 -8.70
C ALA A 175 13.21 -13.14 -9.36
N LYS A 176 12.53 -12.19 -10.01
CA LYS A 176 13.19 -11.05 -10.64
C LYS A 176 13.91 -10.17 -9.61
N SER A 177 13.30 -9.94 -8.43
CA SER A 177 13.92 -9.16 -7.34
C SER A 177 15.20 -9.81 -6.83
N TYR A 178 15.27 -11.14 -6.76
CA TYR A 178 16.50 -11.84 -6.38
C TYR A 178 17.61 -11.66 -7.44
N GLU A 179 17.28 -11.86 -8.71
CA GLU A 179 18.26 -11.86 -9.80
C GLU A 179 18.94 -10.51 -10.07
N SER A 180 18.29 -9.41 -9.72
CA SER A 180 18.69 -8.06 -10.13
C SER A 180 19.84 -7.44 -9.31
N LYS A 181 20.33 -8.10 -8.25
CA LYS A 181 21.54 -7.71 -7.47
C LYS A 181 21.52 -6.36 -6.72
N ALA A 182 20.39 -5.70 -6.44
CA ALA A 182 20.44 -4.63 -5.42
C ALA A 182 20.74 -5.28 -4.06
N ASP A 183 21.64 -4.65 -3.32
CA ASP A 183 22.34 -5.18 -2.16
C ASP A 183 21.44 -5.93 -1.15
N LEU A 184 21.64 -7.24 -1.07
CA LEU A 184 21.00 -8.15 -0.11
C LEU A 184 21.70 -8.20 1.25
N GLN A 185 22.40 -7.14 1.68
CA GLN A 185 22.82 -7.07 3.09
C GLN A 185 21.63 -6.89 4.05
N VAL A 186 20.42 -6.68 3.53
CA VAL A 186 19.18 -6.64 4.29
C VAL A 186 18.17 -7.59 3.63
N ASN A 187 17.65 -8.55 4.38
CA ASN A 187 16.66 -9.56 3.96
C ASN A 187 15.27 -8.97 3.60
N LYS A 188 15.22 -7.99 2.71
CA LYS A 188 13.99 -7.45 2.16
C LYS A 188 14.23 -7.33 0.65
N PRO A 189 13.57 -8.11 -0.23
CA PRO A 189 13.42 -7.69 -1.63
C PRO A 189 13.02 -6.21 -1.60
N THR A 190 13.96 -5.36 -2.02
CA THR A 190 13.88 -3.95 -1.69
C THR A 190 12.67 -3.35 -2.37
N ALA A 191 11.93 -2.56 -1.61
CA ALA A 191 10.99 -1.55 -2.05
C ALA A 191 11.17 -1.04 -3.49
N LYS A 192 12.39 -0.62 -3.80
CA LYS A 192 12.83 -0.13 -5.10
C LYS A 192 12.60 -1.13 -6.24
N TYR A 193 12.77 -2.44 -6.05
CA TYR A 193 12.52 -3.39 -7.13
C TYR A 193 11.05 -3.56 -7.46
N PHE A 194 10.18 -3.59 -6.45
CA PHE A 194 8.74 -3.67 -6.68
C PHE A 194 8.24 -2.47 -7.48
N TYR A 195 8.73 -1.27 -7.18
CA TYR A 195 8.34 -0.05 -7.88
C TYR A 195 9.01 0.08 -9.25
N GLN A 196 10.31 -0.22 -9.36
CA GLN A 196 11.06 -0.15 -10.63
C GLN A 196 10.57 -1.17 -11.67
N MET A 197 10.04 -2.33 -11.26
CA MET A 197 9.51 -3.35 -12.18
C MET A 197 8.05 -3.11 -12.61
N SER A 198 7.24 -2.44 -11.78
CA SER A 198 5.95 -1.88 -12.23
C SER A 198 6.12 -0.75 -13.26
N SER A 199 7.37 -0.32 -13.50
CA SER A 199 7.73 0.79 -14.35
C SER A 199 8.68 0.40 -15.49
N SER A 200 8.14 -0.20 -16.55
CA SER A 200 8.67 0.03 -17.92
C SER A 200 8.38 1.47 -18.40
N ARG A 201 8.49 2.46 -17.50
CA ARG A 201 7.99 3.82 -17.70
C ARG A 201 9.08 4.70 -18.32
N ASN A 202 8.64 5.66 -19.14
CA ASN A 202 9.47 6.81 -19.47
C ASN A 202 9.83 7.52 -18.15
N LEU A 203 11.13 7.62 -17.84
CA LEU A 203 11.61 8.36 -16.67
C LEU A 203 11.18 9.83 -16.79
N THR A 204 10.20 10.24 -15.99
CA THR A 204 9.85 11.65 -15.81
C THR A 204 10.64 12.22 -14.64
N ASN A 205 10.73 13.55 -14.58
CA ASN A 205 11.40 14.23 -13.47
C ASN A 205 10.75 13.92 -12.11
N LEU A 206 9.46 13.61 -12.09
CA LEU A 206 8.72 13.21 -10.91
C LEU A 206 9.16 11.83 -10.40
N ASN A 207 9.17 10.82 -11.29
CA ASN A 207 9.63 9.47 -10.94
C ASN A 207 11.09 9.47 -10.44
N ASN A 208 11.95 10.27 -11.08
CA ASN A 208 13.34 10.43 -10.63
C ASN A 208 13.44 11.03 -9.22
N ALA A 209 12.52 11.93 -8.84
CA ALA A 209 12.50 12.52 -7.50
C ALA A 209 12.02 11.50 -6.46
N PHE A 210 11.01 10.69 -6.77
CA PHE A 210 10.60 9.58 -5.93
C PHE A 210 11.70 8.54 -5.73
N ASP A 211 12.38 8.15 -6.81
CA ASP A 211 13.48 7.19 -6.74
C ASP A 211 14.60 7.66 -5.80
N ARG A 212 14.89 8.97 -5.76
CA ARG A 212 15.84 9.56 -4.81
C ARG A 212 15.39 9.41 -3.37
N ILE A 213 14.10 9.65 -3.07
CA ILE A 213 13.51 9.44 -1.73
C ILE A 213 13.61 7.96 -1.35
N LEU A 214 13.26 7.05 -2.25
CA LEU A 214 13.31 5.61 -2.01
C LEU A 214 14.74 5.13 -1.71
N ILE A 215 15.71 5.52 -2.54
CA ILE A 215 17.12 5.19 -2.32
C ILE A 215 17.58 5.69 -0.94
N TYR A 216 17.19 6.91 -0.57
CA TYR A 216 17.55 7.46 0.72
C TYR A 216 16.98 6.65 1.89
N LEU A 217 15.69 6.29 1.84
CA LEU A 217 15.02 5.50 2.87
C LEU A 217 15.62 4.10 3.01
N GLU A 218 16.04 3.49 1.90
CA GLU A 218 16.73 2.21 1.89
C GLU A 218 18.11 2.29 2.58
N GLU A 219 18.90 3.32 2.28
CA GLU A 219 20.25 3.49 2.82
C GLU A 219 20.29 3.81 4.31
N HIS A 220 19.21 4.39 4.85
CA HIS A 220 19.20 4.95 6.21
C HIS A 220 18.30 4.20 7.20
N GLU A 221 17.81 3.01 6.83
CA GLU A 221 16.90 2.14 7.60
C GLU A 221 15.68 2.88 8.18
N ASN A 222 14.51 2.71 7.55
CA ASN A 222 13.17 3.09 8.05
C ASN A 222 13.17 4.20 9.11
N LEU A 223 13.08 5.45 8.64
CA LEU A 223 12.93 6.59 9.53
C LEU A 223 11.70 6.38 10.42
N ASN A 224 11.73 6.89 11.65
CA ASN A 224 10.66 6.69 12.65
C ASN A 224 9.24 6.91 12.08
N ASN A 225 9.11 7.77 11.08
CA ASN A 225 7.84 8.21 10.53
C ASN A 225 7.68 7.97 9.01
N ALA A 226 8.70 7.44 8.32
CA ALA A 226 8.66 7.20 6.89
C ALA A 226 9.19 5.79 6.60
N ARG A 227 8.26 4.87 6.40
CA ARG A 227 8.53 3.47 6.05
C ARG A 227 7.98 3.22 4.68
N PHE A 228 8.83 2.64 3.84
CA PHE A 228 8.40 2.27 2.50
C PHE A 228 7.23 1.28 2.54
N GLU A 229 7.27 0.32 3.46
CA GLU A 229 6.28 -0.75 3.58
C GLU A 229 4.87 -0.21 3.86
N SER A 230 4.77 1.04 4.33
CA SER A 230 3.51 1.72 4.56
C SER A 230 2.85 2.23 3.27
N LEU A 231 3.49 2.19 2.10
CA LEU A 231 2.90 2.61 0.82
C LEU A 231 2.23 1.45 0.07
N LYS A 232 1.00 1.70 -0.41
CA LYS A 232 0.29 0.81 -1.33
C LYS A 232 0.94 0.84 -2.70
N PHE A 233 0.91 -0.31 -3.39
CA PHE A 233 1.34 -0.38 -4.77
C PHE A 233 0.58 0.59 -5.66
N GLY A 234 1.30 1.17 -6.63
CA GLY A 234 0.70 2.06 -7.60
C GLY A 234 -0.28 1.33 -8.52
N LEU A 235 -1.31 2.07 -8.94
CA LEU A 235 -2.37 1.58 -9.80
C LEU A 235 -1.92 1.54 -11.27
N SER A 236 -2.54 0.69 -12.08
CA SER A 236 -2.46 0.80 -13.54
C SER A 236 -3.14 2.08 -14.04
N TYR A 237 -2.82 2.47 -15.28
CA TYR A 237 -3.47 3.64 -15.89
C TYR A 237 -4.98 3.41 -16.03
N GLU A 238 -5.36 2.21 -16.47
CA GLU A 238 -6.74 1.80 -16.67
C GLU A 238 -7.53 1.83 -15.36
N GLU A 239 -6.96 1.32 -14.26
CA GLU A 239 -7.59 1.38 -12.93
C GLU A 239 -7.80 2.81 -12.45
N ILE A 240 -6.82 3.70 -12.65
CA ILE A 240 -6.96 5.12 -12.29
C ILE A 240 -8.09 5.74 -13.09
N ILE A 241 -8.08 5.58 -14.41
CA ILE A 241 -9.12 6.16 -15.29
C ILE A 241 -10.50 5.64 -14.93
N GLU A 242 -10.63 4.35 -14.65
CA GLU A 242 -11.91 3.75 -14.24
C GLU A 242 -12.41 4.33 -12.90
N LYS A 243 -11.52 4.52 -11.92
CA LYS A 243 -11.89 5.10 -10.62
C LYS A 243 -12.27 6.57 -10.71
N ILE A 244 -11.68 7.33 -11.63
CA ILE A 244 -11.93 8.78 -11.76
C ILE A 244 -12.92 9.14 -12.88
N LYS A 245 -13.51 8.16 -13.57
CA LYS A 245 -14.38 8.39 -14.74
C LYS A 245 -15.59 9.29 -14.46
N ASP A 246 -16.06 9.30 -13.21
CA ASP A 246 -17.22 10.06 -12.77
C ASP A 246 -16.85 11.46 -12.26
N LEU A 247 -15.55 11.81 -12.22
CA LEU A 247 -15.13 13.16 -11.87
C LEU A 247 -15.48 14.15 -12.99
N PRO A 248 -15.99 15.35 -12.65
CA PRO A 248 -16.36 16.36 -13.64
C PRO A 248 -15.14 17.05 -14.30
N LEU A 249 -13.93 16.74 -13.86
CA LEU A 249 -12.68 17.40 -14.24
C LEU A 249 -11.58 16.36 -14.39
N CYS A 250 -10.56 16.69 -15.17
CA CYS A 250 -9.44 15.81 -15.49
C CYS A 250 -8.28 15.98 -14.50
N PHE A 251 -7.62 14.86 -14.22
CA PHE A 251 -6.35 14.84 -13.49
C PHE A 251 -5.20 15.39 -14.36
N PRO A 252 -4.31 16.20 -13.80
CA PRO A 252 -3.01 16.48 -14.40
C PRO A 252 -2.20 15.19 -14.61
N THR A 253 -1.35 15.15 -15.64
CA THR A 253 -0.51 13.98 -15.94
C THR A 253 0.34 13.56 -14.75
N GLU A 254 0.94 14.53 -14.02
CA GLU A 254 1.76 14.24 -12.84
C GLU A 254 1.00 13.58 -11.69
N VAL A 255 -0.32 13.80 -11.57
CA VAL A 255 -1.16 13.14 -10.55
C VAL A 255 -1.44 11.69 -10.94
N ILE A 256 -1.64 11.42 -12.23
CA ILE A 256 -1.71 10.05 -12.72
C ILE A 256 -0.37 9.35 -12.46
N GLU A 257 0.76 10.01 -12.73
CA GLU A 257 2.08 9.44 -12.45
C GLU A 257 2.30 9.16 -10.96
N LEU A 258 1.83 10.04 -10.07
CA LEU A 258 1.84 9.83 -8.62
C LEU A 258 1.10 8.55 -8.23
N TYR A 259 -0.16 8.39 -8.65
CA TYR A 259 -0.97 7.21 -8.30
C TYR A 259 -0.52 5.94 -8.99
N ARG A 260 0.12 6.06 -10.16
CA ARG A 260 0.81 4.93 -10.77
C ARG A 260 2.08 4.58 -10.00
N TRP A 261 2.75 5.55 -9.40
CA TRP A 261 3.94 5.30 -8.59
C TRP A 261 3.51 4.56 -7.33
N GLY A 262 2.67 5.13 -6.47
CA GLY A 262 2.10 4.49 -5.29
C GLY A 262 0.65 4.91 -5.07
N ASN A 263 -0.19 4.06 -4.50
CA ASN A 263 -1.60 4.39 -4.24
C ASN A 263 -1.84 4.82 -2.78
N GLY A 264 -1.05 5.79 -2.31
CA GLY A 264 -1.13 6.28 -0.94
C GLY A 264 -0.59 5.33 0.11
N THR A 265 -0.88 5.61 1.37
CA THR A 265 -0.50 4.83 2.54
C THR A 265 -1.57 3.79 2.89
N TRP A 266 -1.17 2.65 3.44
CA TRP A 266 -2.05 1.67 4.09
C TRP A 266 -2.83 2.29 5.23
N LYS A 267 -4.02 1.76 5.52
CA LYS A 267 -4.85 2.28 6.61
C LYS A 267 -4.27 1.76 7.94
N GLY A 268 -4.22 2.61 8.95
CA GLY A 268 -3.52 2.33 10.22
C GLY A 268 -2.00 2.54 10.18
N GLU A 269 -1.43 2.71 8.98
CA GLU A 269 -0.01 2.97 8.76
C GLU A 269 0.28 4.46 8.54
N GLU A 270 -0.68 5.36 8.79
CA GLU A 270 -0.56 6.79 8.50
C GLU A 270 0.62 7.41 9.24
N LEU A 271 0.89 6.94 10.46
CA LEU A 271 2.03 7.38 11.28
C LEU A 271 3.38 7.13 10.60
N TYR A 272 3.47 6.07 9.81
CA TYR A 272 4.67 5.59 9.12
C TYR A 272 4.67 5.96 7.62
N GLY A 273 3.54 6.43 7.08
CA GLY A 273 3.40 6.91 5.71
C GLY A 273 3.78 8.37 5.48
N ARG A 274 4.61 8.98 6.35
CA ARG A 274 4.95 10.42 6.28
C ARG A 274 6.12 10.67 5.34
N PHE A 275 5.86 10.57 4.04
CA PHE A 275 6.85 10.90 3.03
C PHE A 275 7.05 12.41 2.86
N PHE A 276 6.10 13.21 3.34
CA PHE A 276 6.04 14.65 3.09
C PHE A 276 5.78 15.41 4.39
N ASN A 277 6.80 15.51 5.23
CA ASN A 277 6.71 16.15 6.54
C ASN A 277 5.70 15.48 7.49
N ASN A 278 4.55 16.12 7.75
CA ASN A 278 3.50 15.60 8.62
C ASN A 278 2.27 15.14 7.83
N TYR A 279 2.40 15.11 6.50
CA TYR A 279 1.34 14.70 5.59
C TYR A 279 1.48 13.22 5.22
N THR A 280 0.34 12.54 5.20
CA THR A 280 0.17 11.19 4.71
C THR A 280 -0.35 11.22 3.29
N PHE A 281 0.26 10.40 2.42
CA PHE A 281 -0.17 10.30 1.02
C PHE A 281 -1.48 9.51 0.95
N LEU A 282 -2.56 10.14 0.49
CA LEU A 282 -3.88 9.52 0.42
C LEU A 282 -3.95 8.50 -0.72
N SER A 283 -4.55 7.34 -0.46
CA SER A 283 -4.97 6.45 -1.55
C SER A 283 -5.99 7.15 -2.45
N LEU A 284 -6.06 6.75 -3.73
CA LEU A 284 -6.99 7.36 -4.68
C LEU A 284 -8.44 7.23 -4.20
N GLU A 285 -8.78 6.11 -3.56
CA GLU A 285 -10.07 5.85 -2.95
C GLU A 285 -10.37 6.83 -1.82
N ALA A 286 -9.44 6.98 -0.87
CA ALA A 286 -9.61 7.93 0.24
C ALA A 286 -9.69 9.38 -0.27
N ALA A 287 -8.86 9.74 -1.25
CA ALA A 287 -8.91 11.04 -1.89
C ALA A 287 -10.24 11.32 -2.59
N LEU A 288 -10.81 10.33 -3.28
CA LEU A 288 -12.14 10.42 -3.92
C LEU A 288 -13.25 10.55 -2.88
N GLU A 289 -13.19 9.81 -1.78
CA GLU A 289 -14.15 9.91 -0.68
C GLU A 289 -14.15 11.32 -0.09
N ILE A 290 -12.97 11.84 0.26
CA ILE A 290 -12.79 13.20 0.79
C ILE A 290 -13.27 14.24 -0.24
N TYR A 291 -12.90 14.10 -1.51
CA TYR A 291 -13.34 14.99 -2.58
C TYR A 291 -14.87 15.01 -2.70
N ASN A 292 -15.51 13.83 -2.74
CA ASN A 292 -16.96 13.72 -2.87
C ASN A 292 -17.68 14.26 -1.65
N LEU A 293 -17.16 14.01 -0.44
CA LEU A 293 -17.69 14.56 0.79
C LEU A 293 -17.74 16.09 0.73
N TYR A 294 -16.64 16.74 0.32
CA TYR A 294 -16.58 18.20 0.25
C TYR A 294 -17.29 18.80 -0.98
N ALA A 295 -17.24 18.13 -2.13
CA ALA A 295 -17.92 18.59 -3.34
C ALA A 295 -19.45 18.49 -3.23
N THR A 296 -19.98 17.47 -2.56
CA THR A 296 -21.43 17.24 -2.41
C THR A 296 -22.03 17.95 -1.20
N SER A 297 -21.32 18.02 -0.06
CA SER A 297 -21.79 18.73 1.13
C SER A 297 -22.07 20.22 0.86
N TRP A 298 -21.37 20.81 -0.12
CA TRP A 298 -21.65 22.17 -0.60
C TRP A 298 -23.06 22.30 -1.20
N LEU A 299 -23.53 21.32 -1.97
CA LEU A 299 -24.87 21.32 -2.58
C LEU A 299 -25.99 21.15 -1.54
N GLU A 300 -25.72 20.40 -0.47
CA GLU A 300 -26.72 20.05 0.54
C GLU A 300 -26.68 20.90 1.82
N SER A 301 -25.70 21.78 1.98
CA SER A 301 -25.57 22.71 3.12
C SER A 301 -26.75 23.68 3.32
N ARG A 302 -27.73 23.70 2.41
CA ARG A 302 -29.04 24.35 2.65
C ARG A 302 -30.03 23.51 3.48
N TYR A 303 -29.78 22.22 3.75
CA TYR A 303 -30.78 21.32 4.33
C TYR A 303 -30.32 20.29 5.39
N ARG A 304 -29.04 20.15 5.74
CA ARG A 304 -28.62 19.12 6.72
C ARG A 304 -28.36 19.69 8.13
N THR A 305 -29.29 19.41 9.06
CA THR A 305 -29.11 19.62 10.51
C THR A 305 -28.73 18.38 11.31
N ASN A 306 -28.72 17.16 10.73
CA ASN A 306 -28.60 15.93 11.54
C ASN A 306 -27.69 14.86 10.90
N LEU A 307 -26.36 15.01 11.02
CA LEU A 307 -25.42 13.87 10.89
C LEU A 307 -24.88 13.55 12.30
N PRO A 308 -25.09 12.34 12.85
CA PRO A 308 -24.89 12.08 14.28
C PRO A 308 -23.43 11.82 14.71
N TYR A 309 -22.49 11.70 13.77
CA TYR A 309 -21.10 11.31 14.06
C TYR A 309 -20.10 12.47 14.00
N LEU A 310 -20.57 13.69 13.78
CA LEU A 310 -19.72 14.87 13.76
C LEU A 310 -19.88 15.60 15.11
N ASN A 311 -18.94 15.41 16.03
CA ASN A 311 -18.86 16.18 17.29
C ASN A 311 -18.88 17.70 17.00
N ASP A 312 -19.33 18.51 17.97
CA ASP A 312 -19.58 19.96 17.84
C ASP A 312 -18.38 20.79 17.28
N ASP A 313 -17.14 20.30 17.39
CA ASP A 313 -15.95 20.90 16.77
C ASP A 313 -16.01 20.92 15.23
N ASN A 314 -16.87 20.08 14.65
CA ASN A 314 -17.15 20.02 13.22
C ASN A 314 -18.09 21.13 12.72
N LEU A 315 -18.54 22.05 13.57
CA LEU A 315 -19.21 23.26 13.08
C LEU A 315 -18.26 24.23 12.37
N ARG A 316 -16.94 24.11 12.57
CA ARG A 316 -15.92 24.94 11.89
C ARG A 316 -15.89 24.74 10.37
N TRP A 317 -16.31 23.58 9.87
CA TRP A 317 -16.28 23.24 8.44
C TRP A 317 -17.29 24.01 7.58
N ARG A 318 -18.28 24.66 8.18
CA ARG A 318 -19.41 25.28 7.43
C ARG A 318 -19.02 26.52 6.62
N ASN A 319 -17.87 27.13 6.90
CA ASN A 319 -17.47 28.41 6.30
C ASN A 319 -16.42 28.28 5.19
N LEU A 320 -15.67 27.17 5.13
CA LEU A 320 -14.71 26.93 4.05
C LEU A 320 -15.46 26.66 2.75
N ARG A 321 -15.31 27.57 1.79
CA ARG A 321 -15.87 27.41 0.44
C ARG A 321 -15.00 26.44 -0.34
N TRP A 322 -15.28 25.15 -0.21
CA TRP A 322 -14.62 24.13 -1.02
C TRP A 322 -14.81 24.42 -2.50
N ASN A 323 -13.71 24.52 -3.24
CA ASN A 323 -13.77 24.63 -4.69
C ASN A 323 -13.80 23.22 -5.28
N LYS A 324 -14.78 22.91 -6.14
CA LYS A 324 -14.87 21.61 -6.84
C LYS A 324 -13.64 21.28 -7.70
N ARG A 325 -12.74 22.22 -7.93
CA ARG A 325 -11.45 21.97 -8.59
C ARG A 325 -10.38 21.45 -7.65
N TRP A 326 -10.54 21.55 -6.34
CA TRP A 326 -9.54 21.08 -5.38
C TRP A 326 -9.72 19.60 -5.16
N PHE A 327 -8.69 18.82 -5.49
CA PHE A 327 -8.64 17.39 -5.27
C PHE A 327 -7.57 17.08 -4.22
N PRO A 328 -7.91 16.45 -3.09
CA PRO A 328 -6.95 16.15 -2.05
C PRO A 328 -6.00 15.04 -2.52
N ILE A 329 -4.72 15.22 -2.26
CA ILE A 329 -3.71 14.19 -2.53
C ILE A 329 -2.96 13.78 -1.26
N MET A 330 -2.92 14.64 -0.24
CA MET A 330 -2.32 14.32 1.05
C MET A 330 -3.12 14.96 2.18
N GLU A 331 -3.08 14.33 3.35
CA GLU A 331 -3.75 14.79 4.56
C GLU A 331 -2.76 14.94 5.71
N ASP A 332 -2.86 16.04 6.44
CA ASP A 332 -2.08 16.25 7.65
C ASP A 332 -2.53 15.27 8.73
N LEU A 333 -1.59 14.65 9.43
CA LEU A 333 -1.89 13.61 10.41
C LEU A 333 -2.76 14.03 11.58
N ASP A 334 -2.73 15.30 11.96
CA ASP A 334 -3.61 15.81 13.01
C ASP A 334 -5.02 16.09 12.46
N GLY A 335 -5.28 15.77 11.19
CA GLY A 335 -6.50 16.08 10.46
C GLY A 335 -6.67 17.58 10.25
N LYS A 336 -5.59 18.37 10.36
CA LYS A 336 -5.62 19.84 10.39
C LYS A 336 -5.51 20.52 9.04
N GLY A 337 -5.19 19.77 8.00
CA GLY A 337 -5.12 20.33 6.67
C GLY A 337 -4.99 19.30 5.56
N LEU A 338 -5.08 19.77 4.34
CA LEU A 338 -4.96 18.98 3.11
C LEU A 338 -3.99 19.67 2.16
N LEU A 339 -3.15 18.86 1.52
CA LEU A 339 -2.51 19.28 0.28
C LEU A 339 -3.42 18.88 -0.88
N VAL A 340 -3.85 19.87 -1.65
CA VAL A 340 -4.75 19.67 -2.78
C VAL A 340 -4.09 20.07 -4.09
N ILE A 341 -4.51 19.45 -5.17
CA ILE A 341 -4.18 19.84 -6.54
C ILE A 341 -5.41 20.41 -7.25
N VAL A 342 -5.17 21.31 -8.21
CA VAL A 342 -6.23 21.98 -8.97
C VAL A 342 -6.57 21.22 -10.26
N LEU A 343 -7.72 20.56 -10.27
CA LEU A 343 -8.27 19.88 -11.44
C LEU A 343 -8.70 20.87 -12.54
N ASN A 344 -8.60 20.41 -13.78
CA ASN A 344 -8.86 21.23 -14.97
C ASN A 344 -9.90 20.59 -15.90
N GLN A 345 -10.50 21.39 -16.78
CA GLN A 345 -11.49 20.89 -17.76
C GLN A 345 -10.88 19.97 -18.82
N GLN A 346 -9.59 20.14 -19.07
CA GLN A 346 -8.80 19.30 -19.96
C GLN A 346 -7.61 18.77 -19.17
N GLN A 347 -7.13 17.59 -19.55
CA GLN A 347 -5.89 17.07 -18.99
C GLN A 347 -4.74 18.01 -19.36
N ILE A 348 -4.03 18.47 -18.34
CA ILE A 348 -2.82 19.29 -18.46
C ILE A 348 -1.64 18.52 -17.87
N GLU A 349 -0.42 18.95 -18.16
CA GLU A 349 0.78 18.25 -17.68
C GLU A 349 0.97 18.41 -16.16
N THR A 350 0.87 19.64 -15.66
CA THR A 350 1.17 20.00 -14.27
C THR A 350 0.12 20.95 -13.70
N SER A 351 -0.02 20.97 -12.38
CA SER A 351 -0.95 21.87 -11.68
C SER A 351 -0.39 22.31 -10.32
N PRO A 352 -0.67 23.54 -9.86
CA PRO A 352 -0.25 24.00 -8.54
C PRO A 352 -0.76 23.10 -7.41
N ILE A 353 0.04 23.04 -6.33
CA ILE A 353 -0.30 22.42 -5.06
C ILE A 353 -0.67 23.51 -4.07
N LEU A 354 -1.83 23.37 -3.43
CA LEU A 354 -2.34 24.30 -2.42
C LEU A 354 -2.28 23.66 -1.03
N ASP A 355 -1.95 24.47 -0.01
CA ASP A 355 -2.21 24.15 1.39
C ASP A 355 -3.61 24.60 1.75
N ILE A 356 -4.38 23.71 2.35
CA ILE A 356 -5.64 24.07 2.99
C ILE A 356 -5.50 23.72 4.46
N PHE A 357 -5.22 24.73 5.29
CA PHE A 357 -5.14 24.56 6.74
C PHE A 357 -6.44 25.00 7.40
N TRP A 358 -7.04 24.14 8.22
CA TRP A 358 -8.37 24.37 8.77
C TRP A 358 -8.40 25.42 9.87
N GLU A 359 -7.27 25.75 10.49
CA GLU A 359 -7.21 26.83 11.48
C GLU A 359 -7.27 28.21 10.81
N ASP A 360 -7.00 28.29 9.50
CA ASP A 360 -7.01 29.51 8.68
C ASP A 360 -8.31 29.65 7.87
N ILE A 361 -9.47 29.44 8.51
CA ILE A 361 -10.82 29.40 7.88
C ILE A 361 -11.15 30.66 7.06
N ASP A 362 -10.57 31.80 7.41
CA ASP A 362 -10.77 33.08 6.72
C ASP A 362 -9.73 33.38 5.62
N GLY A 363 -8.72 32.52 5.48
CA GLY A 363 -7.65 32.62 4.49
C GLY A 363 -8.02 31.99 3.15
N GLU A 364 -7.55 32.60 2.06
CA GLU A 364 -7.46 31.88 0.78
C GLU A 364 -6.36 30.82 0.90
N PRO A 365 -6.52 29.64 0.28
CA PRO A 365 -5.50 28.61 0.35
C PRO A 365 -4.20 29.09 -0.29
N ASP A 366 -3.08 28.77 0.36
CA ASP A 366 -1.76 29.19 -0.11
C ASP A 366 -1.28 28.22 -1.18
N ILE A 367 -0.86 28.74 -2.34
CA ILE A 367 -0.10 27.92 -3.29
C ILE A 367 1.28 27.67 -2.65
N ILE A 368 1.63 26.41 -2.40
CA ILE A 368 2.91 26.04 -1.77
C ILE A 368 3.93 25.58 -2.78
N TYR A 369 3.50 25.05 -3.93
CA TYR A 369 4.37 24.67 -5.02
C TYR A 369 3.70 24.91 -6.37
N PRO A 370 4.46 25.28 -7.41
CA PRO A 370 3.92 25.49 -8.74
C PRO A 370 3.41 24.19 -9.39
N ASN A 371 3.95 23.04 -8.97
CA ASN A 371 3.47 21.72 -9.37
C ASN A 371 3.96 20.60 -8.45
N LEU A 372 3.38 19.40 -8.62
CA LEU A 372 3.73 18.22 -7.83
C LEU A 372 5.20 17.84 -8.03
N THR A 373 5.70 17.89 -9.26
CA THR A 373 7.11 17.57 -9.56
C THR A 373 8.07 18.42 -8.72
N LYS A 374 7.84 19.73 -8.60
CA LYS A 374 8.65 20.62 -7.78
C LYS A 374 8.54 20.33 -6.28
N MET A 375 7.34 19.98 -5.81
CA MET A 375 7.13 19.55 -4.43
C MET A 375 7.98 18.31 -4.10
N ILE A 376 7.87 17.24 -4.90
CA ILE A 376 8.61 16.00 -4.65
C ILE A 376 10.12 16.20 -4.82
N GLN A 377 10.57 17.07 -5.73
CA GLN A 377 11.99 17.41 -5.87
C GLN A 377 12.55 18.12 -4.62
N ALA A 378 11.77 19.03 -4.00
CA ALA A 378 12.16 19.68 -2.76
C ALA A 378 12.28 18.67 -1.62
N GLU A 379 11.32 17.76 -1.53
CA GLU A 379 11.28 16.73 -0.50
C GLU A 379 12.44 15.73 -0.66
N ALA A 380 12.75 15.31 -1.89
CA ALA A 380 13.94 14.50 -2.17
C ALA A 380 15.26 15.16 -1.73
N GLU A 381 15.41 16.47 -1.93
CA GLU A 381 16.60 17.21 -1.46
C GLU A 381 16.64 17.31 0.08
N LEU A 382 15.48 17.41 0.76
CA LEU A 382 15.40 17.38 2.22
C LEU A 382 15.82 16.02 2.79
N TYR A 383 15.41 14.93 2.15
CA TYR A 383 15.87 13.58 2.47
C TYR A 383 17.39 13.47 2.32
N GLU A 384 17.94 13.79 1.15
CA GLU A 384 19.38 13.71 0.89
C GLU A 384 20.22 14.58 1.83
N ALA A 385 19.70 15.72 2.28
CA ALA A 385 20.34 16.59 3.26
C ALA A 385 20.23 16.05 4.72
N GLY A 386 19.46 14.99 4.94
CA GLY A 386 19.32 14.30 6.22
C GLY A 386 18.45 15.02 7.24
N TYR A 387 17.48 15.82 6.79
CA TYR A 387 16.53 16.51 7.68
C TYR A 387 15.49 15.59 8.31
N TYR A 388 15.25 14.43 7.72
CA TYR A 388 14.29 13.43 8.22
C TYR A 388 14.90 12.39 9.18
N LEU A 389 16.22 12.42 9.40
CA LEU A 389 16.87 11.49 10.34
C LEU A 389 16.45 11.79 11.79
N PRO A 390 16.04 10.78 12.58
CA PRO A 390 15.77 10.95 14.00
C PRO A 390 17.08 11.28 14.75
N ARG A 391 17.41 12.56 14.86
CA ARG A 391 18.63 12.98 15.57
C ARG A 391 18.34 13.11 17.05
N LYS A 392 19.01 12.30 17.86
CA LYS A 392 18.91 12.33 19.33
C LYS A 392 19.25 13.69 19.98
N ASN A 393 19.85 14.68 19.29
CA ASN A 393 20.29 15.96 19.90
C ASN A 393 20.58 17.11 18.89
N ARG A 394 19.97 17.18 17.70
CA ARG A 394 20.13 18.34 16.80
C ARG A 394 18.79 18.99 16.55
N GLU A 395 18.69 20.29 16.85
CA GLU A 395 17.59 21.13 16.40
C GLU A 395 17.52 21.10 14.87
N ILE A 396 16.29 20.99 14.34
CA ILE A 396 16.03 21.13 12.91
C ILE A 396 16.40 22.57 12.53
N ASP A 397 17.29 22.73 11.56
CA ASP A 397 17.59 24.04 10.99
C ASP A 397 16.42 24.45 10.07
N TYR A 398 15.40 25.05 10.68
CA TYR A 398 14.19 25.48 9.98
C TYR A 398 14.46 26.47 8.84
N GLU A 399 15.49 27.30 8.97
CA GLU A 399 15.86 28.25 7.90
C GLU A 399 16.48 27.52 6.71
N ALA A 400 17.27 26.47 6.95
CA ALA A 400 17.81 25.66 5.87
C ALA A 400 16.73 24.81 5.18
N VAL A 401 15.78 24.22 5.93
CA VAL A 401 14.61 23.52 5.35
C VAL A 401 13.79 24.47 4.48
N LYS A 402 13.53 25.67 5.00
CA LYS A 402 12.82 26.74 4.27
C LYS A 402 13.56 27.16 3.01
N CYS A 403 14.89 27.31 3.06
CA CYS A 403 15.72 27.65 1.92
C CYS A 403 15.61 26.58 0.80
N ILE A 404 15.68 25.30 1.16
CA ILE A 404 15.50 24.19 0.20
C ILE A 404 14.11 24.26 -0.43
N ARG A 405 13.03 24.40 0.35
CA ARG A 405 11.67 24.51 -0.20
C ARG A 405 11.52 25.72 -1.12
N GLN A 406 12.01 26.89 -0.71
CA GLN A 406 11.93 28.13 -1.49
C GLN A 406 12.62 28.04 -2.85
N LYS A 407 13.69 27.24 -2.99
CA LYS A 407 14.35 26.95 -4.28
C LYS A 407 13.40 26.38 -5.33
N TYR A 408 12.39 25.63 -4.90
CA TYR A 408 11.41 24.94 -5.77
C TYR A 408 10.07 25.68 -5.89
N GLN A 409 9.89 26.77 -5.16
CA GLN A 409 8.64 27.54 -5.13
C GLN A 409 8.56 28.65 -6.18
N GLU A 410 9.66 28.97 -6.87
CA GLU A 410 9.76 30.08 -7.84
C GLU A 410 9.07 31.39 -7.33
N ILE A 411 9.70 32.09 -6.36
CA ILE A 411 9.49 33.50 -5.89
C ILE A 411 8.11 34.20 -6.15
N PRO A 412 7.55 34.94 -5.16
CA PRO A 412 6.96 34.50 -3.90
C PRO A 412 5.44 34.25 -4.09
N MET A 413 4.96 33.05 -3.76
CA MET A 413 3.54 32.70 -3.85
C MET A 413 2.72 33.39 -2.75
N ARG A 414 2.37 34.64 -2.98
CA ARG A 414 1.03 35.15 -2.67
C ARG A 414 0.40 35.49 -3.99
N VAL A 415 -0.40 34.56 -4.53
CA VAL A 415 -1.06 34.77 -5.82
C VAL A 415 -2.38 35.50 -5.58
N TRP A 416 -2.40 36.78 -6.00
CA TRP A 416 -3.49 37.52 -6.61
C TRP A 416 -4.84 37.60 -5.86
N ARG A 417 -5.03 38.72 -5.14
CA ARG A 417 -6.33 39.37 -5.09
C ARG A 417 -6.64 39.90 -6.50
N GLU A 418 -7.64 39.35 -7.16
CA GLU A 418 -8.47 40.17 -8.05
C GLU A 418 -9.53 40.91 -7.22
#